data_AF-A0A7J7VQ59-F1
#
_entry.id   AF-A0A7J7VQ59-F1
#
_cell.length_a   1.000
_cell.length_b   1.000
_cell.length_c   1.000
_cell.angle_alpha   90.00
_cell.angle_beta   90.00
_cell.angle_gamma   90.00
#
_symmetry.space_group_name_H-M   'P 1'
#
loop_
_entity.id
_entity.type
_entity.pdbx_description
1 polymer ?
#
loop_
_entity_poly.entity_id
_entity_poly.type
_entity_poly.pdbx_seq_one_letter_code
_entity_poly.pdbx_strand_id
1 'polypeptide(L)'
;MAQDAVGLPSDYQFWMWKLSVWGQASTSETQQDTCRHLPQFQEFLRQMYEALKEMDSSTVIERFPTIGQLLAKACLNPFILAYDESQKILIWCLCCLINKEPQNSGESKLNSWIREMLSHILSSFRFDMKEVGLFTHCLGYAPADYYPGLLKNMVLSLVSELRENHLNGFNTQRRMVPERVRSLSRVCAPLITLPDFKPLVEALLTYHGREPQEMLWPEFFDAVNDAFLLKKISLPKSAIVCLWLRHLPSLEKAVLHLFEKLISSERNSLRRIECFMKDSLLVCAGL
;
A
#
# COMPACT_ATOMS: atom_id res chain seq x y z
N MET A 1 -27.99 -10.17 -13.68
CA MET A 1 -27.44 -9.48 -12.51
C MET A 1 -28.38 -9.71 -11.34
N ALA A 2 -28.04 -10.64 -10.43
CA ALA A 2 -28.63 -10.88 -9.09
C ALA A 2 -28.20 -12.26 -8.53
N GLN A 3 -26.90 -12.60 -8.54
CA GLN A 3 -26.43 -13.87 -7.95
C GLN A 3 -25.31 -13.71 -6.90
N ASP A 4 -24.65 -12.55 -6.79
CA ASP A 4 -23.52 -12.39 -5.84
C ASP A 4 -23.93 -12.00 -4.41
N ALA A 5 -25.22 -11.72 -4.15
CA ALA A 5 -25.68 -11.25 -2.85
C ALA A 5 -25.78 -12.34 -1.76
N VAL A 6 -25.58 -13.62 -2.11
CA VAL A 6 -25.78 -14.78 -1.21
C VAL A 6 -24.57 -15.02 -0.28
N GLY A 7 -23.36 -14.59 -0.67
CA GLY A 7 -22.14 -14.79 0.15
C GLY A 7 -21.82 -13.65 1.14
N LEU A 8 -22.35 -12.45 0.90
CA LEU A 8 -21.99 -11.25 1.66
C LEU A 8 -22.29 -11.35 3.17
N PRO A 9 -23.40 -11.94 3.64
CA PRO A 9 -23.68 -12.08 5.07
C PRO A 9 -22.76 -13.07 5.80
N SER A 10 -22.35 -14.16 5.13
CA SER A 10 -21.39 -15.13 5.69
C SER A 10 -19.98 -14.54 5.74
N ASP A 11 -19.58 -13.81 4.71
CA ASP A 11 -18.29 -13.12 4.66
C ASP A 11 -18.23 -11.98 5.69
N TYR A 12 -19.36 -11.31 5.93
CA TYR A 12 -19.47 -10.25 6.94
C TYR A 12 -19.08 -10.72 8.34
N GLN A 13 -19.59 -11.87 8.77
CA GLN A 13 -19.27 -12.43 10.09
C GLN A 13 -17.80 -12.87 10.19
N PHE A 14 -17.28 -13.47 9.12
CA PHE A 14 -15.86 -13.84 9.03
C PHE A 14 -14.96 -12.61 9.20
N TRP A 15 -15.24 -11.53 8.47
CA TRP A 15 -14.43 -10.31 8.53
C TRP A 15 -14.57 -9.56 9.84
N MET A 16 -15.75 -9.55 10.46
CA MET A 16 -15.94 -9.01 11.82
C MET A 16 -15.07 -9.71 12.85
N TRP A 17 -15.00 -11.04 12.78
CA TRP A 17 -14.13 -11.82 13.66
C TRP A 17 -12.65 -11.53 13.38
N LYS A 18 -12.21 -11.57 12.10
CA LYS A 18 -10.82 -11.27 11.70
C LYS A 18 -10.38 -9.88 12.15
N LEU A 19 -11.19 -8.85 11.94
CA LEU A 19 -10.91 -7.47 12.38
C LEU A 19 -10.79 -7.35 13.90
N SER A 20 -11.46 -8.21 14.67
CA SER A 20 -11.34 -8.22 16.12
C SER A 20 -10.01 -8.84 16.56
N VAL A 21 -9.52 -9.86 15.85
CA VAL A 21 -8.17 -10.42 16.04
C VAL A 21 -7.10 -9.40 15.64
N TRP A 22 -7.28 -8.71 14.52
CA TRP A 22 -6.35 -7.67 14.05
C TRP A 22 -6.40 -6.38 14.87
N GLY A 23 -7.49 -6.10 15.58
CA GLY A 23 -7.56 -4.98 16.52
C GLY A 23 -6.55 -5.09 17.67
N GLN A 24 -6.01 -6.28 17.93
CA GLN A 24 -4.96 -6.55 18.91
C GLN A 24 -3.54 -6.59 18.29
N ALA A 25 -3.35 -6.03 17.08
CA ALA A 25 -2.17 -6.23 16.22
C ALA A 25 -0.83 -5.58 16.64
N SER A 26 -0.47 -5.70 17.91
CA SER A 26 0.89 -5.41 18.39
C SER A 26 1.88 -6.55 18.10
N THR A 27 1.41 -7.73 17.68
CA THR A 27 2.24 -8.92 17.46
C THR A 27 2.58 -9.13 15.98
N SER A 28 3.80 -9.57 15.67
CA SER A 28 4.25 -9.79 14.27
C SER A 28 3.37 -10.77 13.48
N GLU A 29 2.75 -11.75 14.15
CA GLU A 29 1.90 -12.77 13.52
C GLU A 29 0.58 -12.17 13.00
N THR A 30 -0.06 -11.31 13.79
CA THR A 30 -1.31 -10.64 13.40
C THR A 30 -1.11 -9.64 12.27
N GLN A 31 0.07 -9.00 12.19
CA GLN A 31 0.45 -8.10 11.10
C GLN A 31 0.60 -8.89 9.79
N GLN A 32 1.28 -10.04 9.84
CA GLN A 32 1.45 -10.92 8.69
C GLN A 32 0.11 -11.50 8.20
N ASP A 33 -0.76 -11.91 9.12
CA ASP A 33 -2.10 -12.38 8.80
C ASP A 33 -2.96 -11.28 8.16
N THR A 34 -2.85 -10.04 8.64
CA THR A 34 -3.53 -8.87 8.05
C THR A 34 -3.09 -8.64 6.61
N CYS A 35 -1.77 -8.56 6.36
CA CYS A 35 -1.24 -8.35 5.01
C CYS A 35 -1.62 -9.47 4.04
N ARG A 36 -1.63 -10.72 4.52
CA ARG A 36 -2.00 -11.89 3.71
C ARG A 36 -3.46 -11.84 3.23
N HIS A 37 -4.37 -11.43 4.11
CA HIS A 37 -5.81 -11.43 3.82
C HIS A 37 -6.30 -10.10 3.25
N LEU A 38 -5.45 -9.07 3.22
CA LEU A 38 -5.84 -7.73 2.80
C LEU A 38 -6.46 -7.67 1.39
N PRO A 39 -5.97 -8.36 0.35
CA PRO A 39 -6.60 -8.33 -0.97
C PRO A 39 -8.03 -8.88 -0.97
N GLN A 40 -8.27 -9.93 -0.18
CA GLN A 40 -9.60 -10.54 -0.03
C GLN A 40 -10.54 -9.62 0.77
N PHE A 41 -9.99 -8.95 1.79
CA PHE A 41 -10.73 -7.95 2.57
C PHE A 41 -11.10 -6.73 1.72
N GLN A 42 -10.21 -6.29 0.81
CA GLN A 42 -10.49 -5.21 -0.14
C GLN A 42 -11.66 -5.54 -1.06
N GLU A 43 -11.71 -6.77 -1.57
CA GLU A 43 -12.82 -7.21 -2.43
C GLU A 43 -14.13 -7.25 -1.64
N PHE A 44 -14.10 -7.75 -0.41
CA PHE A 44 -15.25 -7.68 0.49
C PHE A 44 -15.69 -6.23 0.75
N LEU A 45 -14.77 -5.31 1.05
CA LEU A 45 -15.09 -3.91 1.26
C LEU A 45 -15.73 -3.28 0.02
N ARG A 46 -15.28 -3.67 -1.18
CA ARG A 46 -15.86 -3.20 -2.45
C ARG A 46 -17.28 -3.71 -2.63
N GLN A 47 -17.53 -5.00 -2.38
CA GLN A 47 -18.87 -5.58 -2.42
C GLN A 47 -19.80 -4.92 -1.38
N MET A 48 -19.28 -4.63 -0.19
CA MET A 48 -19.99 -3.88 0.84
C MET A 48 -20.34 -2.48 0.38
N TYR A 49 -19.41 -1.74 -0.24
CA TYR A 49 -19.68 -0.41 -0.77
C TYR A 49 -20.79 -0.43 -1.83
N GLU A 50 -20.73 -1.35 -2.79
CA GLU A 50 -21.77 -1.48 -3.81
C GLU A 50 -23.15 -1.79 -3.19
N ALA A 51 -23.19 -2.62 -2.14
CA ALA A 51 -24.41 -2.88 -1.40
C ALA A 51 -24.93 -1.63 -0.65
N LEU A 52 -24.04 -0.88 0.02
CA LEU A 52 -24.40 0.31 0.79
C LEU A 52 -24.88 1.47 -0.09
N LYS A 53 -24.36 1.59 -1.31
CA LYS A 53 -24.71 2.66 -2.24
C LYS A 53 -26.16 2.59 -2.71
N GLU A 54 -26.71 1.38 -2.83
CA GLU A 54 -28.06 1.14 -3.35
C GLU A 54 -29.12 1.03 -2.25
N MET A 55 -28.72 0.98 -0.98
CA MET A 55 -29.61 0.80 0.17
C MET A 55 -29.86 2.12 0.91
N ASP A 56 -31.07 2.28 1.44
CA ASP A 56 -31.38 3.35 2.37
C ASP A 56 -30.91 3.01 3.80
N SER A 57 -30.80 4.02 4.66
CA SER A 57 -30.22 3.88 6.00
C SER A 57 -30.97 2.86 6.88
N SER A 58 -32.28 2.71 6.70
CA SER A 58 -33.09 1.74 7.46
C SER A 58 -32.76 0.29 7.06
N THR A 59 -32.68 0.00 5.76
CA THR A 59 -32.31 -1.30 5.22
C THR A 59 -30.87 -1.70 5.58
N VAL A 60 -29.95 -0.73 5.62
CA VAL A 60 -28.55 -0.99 6.01
C VAL A 60 -28.46 -1.47 7.46
N ILE A 61 -29.21 -0.86 8.38
CA ILE A 61 -29.20 -1.23 9.80
C ILE A 61 -29.82 -2.61 10.02
N GLU A 62 -30.89 -2.95 9.29
CA GLU A 62 -31.49 -4.28 9.36
C GLU A 62 -30.55 -5.38 8.83
N ARG A 63 -29.86 -5.11 7.71
CA ARG A 63 -29.00 -6.11 7.05
C ARG A 63 -27.63 -6.22 7.69
N PHE A 64 -27.09 -5.12 8.20
CA PHE A 64 -25.75 -5.01 8.78
C PHE A 64 -25.77 -4.20 10.09
N PRO A 65 -26.38 -4.73 11.16
CA PRO A 65 -26.58 -3.99 12.41
C PRO A 65 -25.28 -3.52 13.07
N THR A 66 -24.16 -4.19 12.80
CA THR A 66 -22.83 -3.87 13.33
C THR A 66 -21.93 -3.16 12.32
N ILE A 67 -22.45 -2.61 11.21
CA ILE A 67 -21.64 -2.01 10.14
C ILE A 67 -20.71 -0.90 10.66
N GLY A 68 -21.21 -0.08 11.58
CA GLY A 68 -20.40 0.96 12.21
C GLY A 68 -19.20 0.38 12.96
N GLN A 69 -19.35 -0.76 13.64
CA GLN A 69 -18.26 -1.43 14.35
C GLN A 69 -17.24 -2.04 13.38
N LEU A 70 -17.71 -2.62 12.27
CA LEU A 70 -16.84 -3.14 11.22
C LEU A 70 -15.94 -2.04 10.68
N LEU A 71 -16.57 -0.94 10.23
CA LEU A 71 -15.86 0.20 9.66
C LEU A 71 -14.96 0.86 10.71
N ALA A 72 -15.40 0.99 11.97
CA ALA A 72 -14.56 1.51 13.05
C ALA A 72 -13.27 0.69 13.20
N LYS A 73 -13.38 -0.65 13.29
CA LYS A 73 -12.22 -1.53 13.45
C LYS A 73 -11.29 -1.46 12.25
N ALA A 74 -11.84 -1.41 11.04
CA ALA A 74 -11.05 -1.27 9.82
C ALA A 74 -10.31 0.08 9.76
N CYS A 75 -10.98 1.18 10.14
CA CYS A 75 -10.40 2.52 10.16
C CYS A 75 -9.39 2.76 11.30
N LEU A 76 -9.36 1.89 12.31
CA LEU A 76 -8.36 1.93 13.38
C LEU A 76 -7.16 1.03 13.12
N ASN A 77 -7.20 0.19 12.07
CA ASN A 77 -6.11 -0.69 11.73
C ASN A 77 -5.12 -0.01 10.77
N PRO A 78 -3.87 0.26 11.19
CA PRO A 78 -2.90 0.99 10.38
C PRO A 78 -2.50 0.22 9.12
N PHE A 79 -2.49 -1.12 9.13
CA PHE A 79 -2.14 -1.93 7.96
C PHE A 79 -3.23 -1.93 6.90
N ILE A 80 -4.49 -1.79 7.29
CA ILE A 80 -5.59 -1.61 6.33
C ILE A 80 -5.51 -0.20 5.75
N LEU A 81 -5.27 0.80 6.59
CA LEU A 81 -5.12 2.18 6.14
C LEU A 81 -3.84 2.39 5.34
N ALA A 82 -2.76 1.63 5.48
CA ALA A 82 -1.55 1.80 4.68
C ALA A 82 -1.80 1.75 3.16
N TYR A 83 -2.86 1.05 2.75
CA TYR A 83 -3.17 0.81 1.35
C TYR A 83 -4.23 1.79 0.83
N ASP A 84 -3.82 2.65 -0.10
CA ASP A 84 -4.64 3.70 -0.73
C ASP A 84 -6.02 3.20 -1.21
N GLU A 85 -6.09 2.01 -1.81
CA GLU A 85 -7.37 1.44 -2.26
C GLU A 85 -8.31 1.04 -1.11
N SER A 86 -7.77 0.49 -0.02
CA SER A 86 -8.59 0.16 1.16
C SER A 86 -9.12 1.43 1.82
N GLN A 87 -8.27 2.47 1.91
CA GLN A 87 -8.67 3.77 2.43
C GLN A 87 -9.81 4.39 1.62
N LYS A 88 -9.69 4.43 0.28
CA LYS A 88 -10.74 4.99 -0.60
C LYS A 88 -12.06 4.29 -0.40
N ILE A 89 -12.06 2.97 -0.38
CA ILE A 89 -13.29 2.18 -0.21
C ILE A 89 -13.90 2.41 1.19
N LEU A 90 -13.08 2.50 2.25
CA LEU A 90 -13.56 2.82 3.60
C LEU A 90 -14.17 4.23 3.68
N ILE A 91 -13.55 5.23 3.06
CA ILE A 91 -14.11 6.58 2.97
C ILE A 91 -15.45 6.54 2.24
N TRP A 92 -15.55 5.82 1.13
CA TRP A 92 -16.80 5.68 0.39
C TRP A 92 -17.89 4.99 1.21
N CYS A 93 -17.57 3.89 1.90
CA CYS A 93 -18.49 3.21 2.80
C CYS A 93 -19.00 4.13 3.92
N LEU A 94 -18.10 4.89 4.56
CA LEU A 94 -18.46 5.85 5.59
C LEU A 94 -19.37 6.96 5.05
N CYS A 95 -19.07 7.49 3.85
CA CYS A 95 -19.90 8.50 3.19
C CYS A 95 -21.30 8.00 2.85
N CYS A 96 -21.46 6.73 2.47
CA CYS A 96 -22.79 6.12 2.25
C CYS A 96 -23.67 6.10 3.51
N LEU A 97 -23.06 6.09 4.70
CA LEU A 97 -23.79 6.09 5.96
C LEU A 97 -24.18 7.49 6.46
N ILE A 98 -23.75 8.57 5.79
CA ILE A 98 -24.08 9.94 6.19
C ILE A 98 -25.52 10.25 5.79
N ASN A 99 -26.36 10.57 6.77
CA ASN A 99 -27.69 11.08 6.53
C ASN A 99 -27.62 12.57 6.17
N LYS A 100 -28.05 12.95 4.96
CA LYS A 100 -28.00 14.35 4.48
C LYS A 100 -28.89 15.29 5.31
N GLU A 101 -30.01 14.77 5.82
CA GLU A 101 -30.97 15.48 6.65
C GLU A 101 -31.27 14.66 7.91
N PRO A 102 -30.46 14.80 8.98
CA PRO A 102 -30.67 14.03 10.21
C PRO A 102 -31.97 14.48 10.89
N GLN A 103 -32.94 13.57 10.98
CA GLN A 103 -34.28 13.82 11.54
C GLN A 103 -34.32 13.60 13.06
N ASN A 104 -33.37 12.82 13.58
CA ASN A 104 -33.30 12.50 15.00
C ASN A 104 -31.88 12.68 15.58
N SER A 105 -31.79 12.72 16.90
CA SER A 105 -30.52 12.90 17.62
C SER A 105 -29.55 11.73 17.43
N GLY A 106 -30.05 10.53 17.09
CA GLY A 106 -29.24 9.36 16.76
C GLY A 106 -28.49 9.51 15.44
N GLU A 107 -29.17 9.97 14.40
CA GLU A 107 -28.59 10.22 13.06
C GLU A 107 -27.59 11.37 13.09
N SER A 108 -27.85 12.42 13.88
CA SER A 108 -26.90 13.51 14.09
C SER A 108 -25.62 13.04 14.79
N LYS A 109 -25.75 12.17 15.81
CA LYS A 109 -24.59 11.54 16.46
C LYS A 109 -23.83 10.61 15.52
N LEU A 110 -24.53 9.82 14.71
CA LEU A 110 -23.91 8.96 13.70
C LEU A 110 -23.12 9.79 12.68
N ASN A 111 -23.70 10.88 12.18
CA ASN A 111 -23.01 11.81 11.28
C ASN A 111 -21.77 12.45 11.93
N SER A 112 -21.86 12.83 13.21
CA SER A 112 -20.71 13.36 13.95
C SER A 112 -19.59 12.32 14.06
N TRP A 113 -19.94 11.09 14.43
CA TRP A 113 -18.99 9.98 14.51
C TRP A 113 -18.36 9.66 13.14
N ILE A 114 -19.14 9.64 12.06
CA ILE A 114 -18.61 9.44 10.70
C ILE A 114 -17.64 10.56 10.34
N ARG A 115 -17.98 11.82 10.65
CA ARG A 115 -17.08 12.97 10.42
C ARG A 115 -15.78 12.86 11.21
N GLU A 116 -15.83 12.38 12.45
CA GLU A 116 -14.64 12.08 13.26
C GLU A 116 -13.77 10.98 12.63
N MET A 117 -14.39 9.90 12.14
CA MET A 117 -13.67 8.82 11.46
C MET A 117 -13.06 9.27 10.14
N LEU A 118 -13.80 10.01 9.33
CA LEU A 118 -13.27 10.62 8.11
C LEU A 118 -12.14 11.59 8.42
N SER A 119 -12.28 12.41 9.47
CA SER A 119 -11.21 13.29 9.95
C SER A 119 -9.99 12.49 10.39
N HIS A 120 -10.16 11.36 11.08
CA HIS A 120 -9.07 10.47 11.47
C HIS A 120 -8.35 9.91 10.23
N ILE A 121 -9.07 9.32 9.27
CA ILE A 121 -8.49 8.77 8.03
C ILE A 121 -7.81 9.87 7.20
N LEU A 122 -8.43 11.04 7.06
CA LEU A 122 -7.86 12.16 6.32
C LEU A 122 -6.70 12.85 7.06
N SER A 123 -6.65 12.75 8.39
CA SER A 123 -5.48 13.14 9.17
C SER A 123 -4.35 12.12 9.07
N SER A 124 -4.68 10.83 8.99
CA SER A 124 -3.74 9.76 8.62
C SER A 124 -3.25 9.91 7.16
N PHE A 125 -4.06 10.51 6.27
CA PHE A 125 -3.67 10.89 4.90
C PHE A 125 -2.63 12.04 4.90
N ARG A 126 -2.61 12.86 5.95
CA ARG A 126 -1.45 13.72 6.25
C ARG A 126 -0.37 12.88 6.95
N PHE A 127 0.21 11.93 6.24
CA PHE A 127 1.31 11.06 6.69
C PHE A 127 1.12 10.52 8.12
N ASP A 128 0.38 9.42 8.28
CA ASP A 128 0.22 8.82 9.61
C ASP A 128 1.59 8.36 10.17
N MET A 129 1.95 8.96 11.31
CA MET A 129 3.27 8.90 11.94
C MET A 129 3.64 7.50 12.47
N LYS A 130 2.75 6.50 12.38
CA LYS A 130 2.97 5.14 12.90
C LYS A 130 3.83 4.27 11.99
N GLU A 131 3.63 4.33 10.68
CA GLU A 131 4.47 3.57 9.74
C GLU A 131 5.86 4.19 9.60
N VAL A 132 5.89 5.51 9.60
CA VAL A 132 7.13 6.28 9.76
C VAL A 132 7.74 6.03 11.14
N GLY A 133 6.93 5.76 12.17
CA GLY A 133 7.34 5.37 13.52
C GLY A 133 8.02 3.99 13.59
N LEU A 134 7.52 3.00 12.83
CA LEU A 134 8.18 1.70 12.67
C LEU A 134 9.52 1.85 11.94
N PHE A 135 9.55 2.71 10.92
CA PHE A 135 10.76 3.05 10.18
C PHE A 135 11.79 3.81 11.03
N THR A 136 11.38 4.83 11.80
CA THR A 136 12.25 5.57 12.72
C THR A 136 12.79 4.66 13.83
N HIS A 137 11.94 3.77 14.37
CA HIS A 137 12.35 2.76 15.35
C HIS A 137 13.39 1.77 14.77
N CYS A 138 13.18 1.26 13.55
CA CYS A 138 14.17 0.42 12.86
C CYS A 138 15.51 1.11 12.58
N LEU A 139 15.54 2.43 12.65
CA LEU A 139 16.72 3.28 12.44
C LEU A 139 17.32 3.84 13.75
N GLY A 140 16.72 3.51 14.91
CA GLY A 140 17.20 3.95 16.23
C GLY A 140 16.71 5.32 16.70
N TYR A 141 15.69 5.90 16.06
CA TYR A 141 15.09 7.18 16.42
C TYR A 141 13.80 7.00 17.23
N ALA A 142 13.57 7.87 18.23
CA ALA A 142 12.39 7.80 19.09
C ALA A 142 11.14 8.40 18.41
N PRO A 143 9.93 7.86 18.66
CA PRO A 143 8.69 8.35 18.04
C PRO A 143 8.35 9.81 18.36
N ALA A 144 8.83 10.35 19.48
CA ALA A 144 8.52 11.70 19.95
C ALA A 144 9.23 12.83 19.16
N ASP A 145 10.27 12.50 18.40
CA ASP A 145 11.12 13.48 17.71
C ASP A 145 10.63 13.83 16.29
N TYR A 146 9.46 13.32 15.87
CA TYR A 146 9.04 13.33 14.48
C TYR A 146 8.39 14.65 14.00
N TYR A 147 8.99 15.26 12.97
CA TYR A 147 8.46 16.39 12.20
C TYR A 147 8.53 16.06 10.69
N PRO A 148 7.61 16.48 9.81
CA PRO A 148 7.65 16.14 8.38
C PRO A 148 8.97 16.53 7.66
N GLY A 149 9.62 17.61 8.11
CA GLY A 149 10.97 17.96 7.64
C GLY A 149 12.06 16.96 8.07
N LEU A 150 11.88 16.29 9.22
CA LEU A 150 12.78 15.25 9.70
C LEU A 150 12.69 13.99 8.86
N LEU A 151 11.50 13.54 8.43
CA LEU A 151 11.36 12.38 7.53
C LEU A 151 12.16 12.57 6.26
N LYS A 152 12.00 13.73 5.62
CA LYS A 152 12.72 14.09 4.40
C LYS A 152 14.23 14.06 4.65
N ASN A 153 14.69 14.62 5.77
CA ASN A 153 16.12 14.60 6.14
C ASN A 153 16.63 13.20 6.44
N MET A 154 15.82 12.34 7.06
CA MET A 154 16.15 10.94 7.33
C MET A 154 16.26 10.14 6.04
N VAL A 155 15.26 10.24 5.15
CA VAL A 155 15.29 9.61 3.83
C VAL A 155 16.53 10.08 3.06
N LEU A 156 16.81 11.38 3.04
CA LEU A 156 18.02 11.93 2.39
C LEU A 156 19.31 11.41 3.04
N SER A 157 19.36 11.27 4.36
CA SER A 157 20.50 10.69 5.07
C SER A 157 20.73 9.22 4.70
N LEU A 158 19.67 8.42 4.64
CA LEU A 158 19.76 7.00 4.26
C LEU A 158 20.13 6.83 2.79
N VAL A 159 19.56 7.66 1.92
CA VAL A 159 19.94 7.73 0.51
C VAL A 159 21.41 8.09 0.38
N SER A 160 21.91 9.03 1.17
CA SER A 160 23.32 9.41 1.19
C SER A 160 24.19 8.26 1.69
N GLU A 161 23.78 7.59 2.77
CA GLU A 161 24.48 6.42 3.31
C GLU A 161 24.50 5.24 2.32
N LEU A 162 23.41 5.00 1.58
CA LEU A 162 23.34 4.00 0.51
C LEU A 162 24.23 4.39 -0.69
N ARG A 163 24.25 5.68 -1.09
CA ARG A 163 25.00 6.18 -2.25
C ARG A 163 26.49 6.40 -1.99
N GLU A 164 26.89 6.76 -0.76
CA GLU A 164 28.31 6.85 -0.36
C GLU A 164 29.05 5.53 -0.57
N ASN A 165 28.32 4.40 -0.51
CA ASN A 165 28.85 3.07 -0.82
C ASN A 165 29.26 2.90 -2.30
N HIS A 166 28.60 3.62 -3.22
CA HIS A 166 28.88 3.56 -4.66
C HIS A 166 30.06 4.45 -5.07
N LEU A 167 30.29 5.56 -4.37
CA LEU A 167 31.27 6.58 -4.80
C LEU A 167 32.65 6.43 -4.13
N ASN A 168 32.74 5.91 -2.90
CA ASN A 168 33.97 5.88 -2.11
C ASN A 168 34.49 4.46 -1.84
N GLY A 169 34.89 3.71 -2.88
CA GLY A 169 35.35 2.31 -2.81
C GLY A 169 36.40 1.90 -1.73
N PHE A 170 36.93 2.84 -0.95
CA PHE A 170 38.01 2.69 0.04
C PHE A 170 37.62 2.95 1.51
N ASN A 171 36.46 3.55 1.83
CA ASN A 171 36.08 3.81 3.23
C ASN A 171 35.13 2.73 3.78
N THR A 172 35.67 1.80 4.57
CA THR A 172 34.92 0.69 5.20
C THR A 172 34.14 1.08 6.46
N GLN A 173 34.35 2.28 7.01
CA GLN A 173 33.79 2.69 8.33
C GLN A 173 32.34 3.21 8.31
N ARG A 174 31.76 3.55 7.15
CA ARG A 174 30.39 4.11 7.03
C ARG A 174 29.44 3.31 6.14
N ARG A 175 29.73 2.03 5.91
CA ARG A 175 28.87 1.19 5.07
C ARG A 175 27.69 0.65 5.88
N MET A 176 26.50 0.70 5.30
CA MET A 176 25.38 -0.06 5.86
C MET A 176 25.68 -1.55 5.79
N VAL A 177 25.48 -2.21 6.93
CA VAL A 177 25.61 -3.66 7.05
C VAL A 177 24.50 -4.34 6.23
N PRO A 178 24.77 -5.44 5.50
CA PRO A 178 23.78 -6.16 4.68
C PRO A 178 22.44 -6.43 5.37
N GLU A 179 22.44 -6.83 6.64
CA GLU A 179 21.21 -7.07 7.40
C GLU A 179 20.38 -5.79 7.59
N ARG A 180 21.03 -4.64 7.69
CA ARG A 180 20.38 -3.33 7.78
C ARG A 180 19.76 -2.95 6.43
N VAL A 181 20.44 -3.23 5.31
CA VAL A 181 19.89 -3.02 3.96
C VAL A 181 18.66 -3.92 3.73
N ARG A 182 18.74 -5.19 4.13
CA ARG A 182 17.62 -6.14 4.07
C ARG A 182 16.45 -5.67 4.91
N SER A 183 16.70 -5.27 6.15
CA SER A 183 15.69 -4.73 7.07
C SER A 183 15.03 -3.47 6.51
N LEU A 184 15.83 -2.56 5.94
CA LEU A 184 15.34 -1.33 5.32
C LEU A 184 14.41 -1.64 4.15
N SER A 185 14.79 -2.57 3.26
CA SER A 185 13.94 -2.98 2.14
C SER A 185 12.60 -3.57 2.57
N ARG A 186 12.60 -4.37 3.64
CA ARG A 186 11.38 -4.97 4.20
C ARG A 186 10.42 -3.91 4.75
N VAL A 187 10.95 -2.93 5.49
CA VAL A 187 10.13 -1.84 6.07
C VAL A 187 9.67 -0.84 5.00
N CYS A 188 10.45 -0.66 3.93
CA CYS A 188 10.07 0.22 2.84
C CYS A 188 8.96 -0.34 1.94
N ALA A 189 8.75 -1.67 1.90
CA ALA A 189 7.78 -2.32 1.01
C ALA A 189 6.35 -1.74 1.05
N PRO A 190 5.72 -1.49 2.23
CA PRO A 190 4.42 -0.82 2.28
C PRO A 190 4.47 0.68 1.94
N LEU A 191 5.64 1.32 2.04
CA LEU A 191 5.81 2.79 1.93
C LEU A 191 6.16 3.26 0.51
N ILE A 192 6.36 2.35 -0.42
CA ILE A 192 6.90 2.65 -1.76
C ILE A 192 6.05 3.63 -2.58
N THR A 193 4.73 3.70 -2.33
CA THR A 193 3.83 4.62 -3.05
C THR A 193 3.86 6.04 -2.48
N LEU A 194 4.52 6.25 -1.34
CA LEU A 194 4.66 7.57 -0.73
C LEU A 194 5.69 8.42 -1.48
N PRO A 195 5.36 9.67 -1.87
CA PRO A 195 6.27 10.53 -2.64
C PRO A 195 7.62 10.78 -1.95
N ASP A 196 7.61 10.93 -0.62
CA ASP A 196 8.82 11.19 0.17
C ASP A 196 9.78 9.99 0.21
N PHE A 197 9.28 8.77 -0.04
CA PHE A 197 10.07 7.55 -0.03
C PHE A 197 10.63 7.19 -1.40
N LYS A 198 10.15 7.81 -2.48
CA LYS A 198 10.65 7.58 -3.85
C LYS A 198 12.18 7.64 -3.95
N PRO A 199 12.89 8.65 -3.40
CA PRO A 199 14.35 8.70 -3.46
C PRO A 199 15.03 7.49 -2.79
N LEU A 200 14.43 6.94 -1.73
CA LEU A 200 14.93 5.77 -1.02
C LEU A 200 14.68 4.48 -1.81
N VAL A 201 13.50 4.33 -2.40
CA VAL A 201 13.17 3.21 -3.29
C VAL A 201 14.16 3.16 -4.46
N GLU A 202 14.42 4.30 -5.09
CA GLU A 202 15.42 4.43 -6.15
C GLU A 202 16.81 4.00 -5.65
N ALA A 203 17.25 4.53 -4.50
CA ALA A 203 18.55 4.20 -3.94
C ALA A 203 18.69 2.70 -3.64
N LEU A 204 17.67 2.06 -3.06
CA LEU A 204 17.66 0.62 -2.79
C LEU A 204 17.76 -0.21 -4.06
N LEU A 205 16.95 0.10 -5.09
CA LEU A 205 16.99 -0.63 -6.35
C LEU A 205 18.34 -0.52 -7.07
N THR A 206 18.97 0.64 -6.98
CA THR A 206 20.31 0.86 -7.56
C THR A 206 21.46 0.40 -6.65
N TYR A 207 21.16 -0.02 -5.41
CA TYR A 207 22.17 -0.45 -4.46
C TYR A 207 22.74 -1.81 -4.84
N HIS A 208 24.06 -1.86 -5.07
CA HIS A 208 24.80 -3.09 -5.36
C HIS A 208 25.81 -3.36 -4.25
N GLY A 209 25.49 -4.33 -3.39
CA GLY A 209 26.42 -4.82 -2.37
C GLY A 209 27.62 -5.55 -2.99
N ARG A 210 28.62 -5.87 -2.16
CA ARG A 210 29.76 -6.71 -2.58
C ARG A 210 29.47 -8.22 -2.46
N GLU A 211 28.31 -8.58 -1.93
CA GLU A 211 27.96 -9.97 -1.71
C GLU A 211 27.35 -10.58 -2.96
N PRO A 212 27.61 -11.88 -3.22
CA PRO A 212 27.03 -12.58 -4.36
C PRO A 212 25.52 -12.84 -4.19
N GLN A 213 24.96 -12.65 -3.00
CA GLN A 213 23.56 -12.91 -2.69
C GLN A 213 22.73 -11.62 -2.70
N GLU A 214 21.47 -11.75 -3.10
CA GLU A 214 20.53 -10.63 -3.08
C GLU A 214 20.24 -10.19 -1.63
N MET A 215 20.47 -8.90 -1.37
CA MET A 215 20.36 -8.29 -0.05
C MET A 215 18.96 -7.77 0.23
N LEU A 216 18.24 -7.34 -0.81
CA LEU A 216 16.88 -6.83 -0.65
C LEU A 216 15.90 -7.98 -0.44
N TRP A 217 14.81 -7.66 0.26
CA TRP A 217 13.74 -8.58 0.54
C TRP A 217 12.95 -8.87 -0.76
N PRO A 218 12.65 -10.14 -1.12
CA PRO A 218 11.94 -10.47 -2.37
C PRO A 218 10.62 -9.72 -2.54
N GLU A 219 9.83 -9.63 -1.49
CA GLU A 219 8.51 -8.98 -1.48
C GLU A 219 8.61 -7.46 -1.68
N PHE A 220 9.78 -6.86 -1.44
CA PHE A 220 10.04 -5.47 -1.81
C PHE A 220 10.07 -5.33 -3.34
N PHE A 221 10.70 -6.26 -4.06
CA PHE A 221 10.72 -6.22 -5.53
C PHE A 221 9.34 -6.45 -6.13
N ASP A 222 8.57 -7.38 -5.57
CA ASP A 222 7.18 -7.61 -5.99
C ASP A 222 6.32 -6.38 -5.77
N ALA A 223 6.40 -5.77 -4.59
CA ALA A 223 5.65 -4.56 -4.27
C ALA A 223 6.01 -3.41 -5.23
N VAL A 224 7.30 -3.18 -5.49
CA VAL A 224 7.74 -2.12 -6.41
C VAL A 224 7.31 -2.39 -7.84
N ASN A 225 7.41 -3.65 -8.30
CA ASN A 225 6.96 -4.03 -9.63
C ASN A 225 5.46 -3.81 -9.80
N ASP A 226 4.65 -4.22 -8.83
CA ASP A 226 3.20 -4.04 -8.86
C ASP A 226 2.81 -2.57 -8.82
N ALA A 227 3.44 -1.78 -7.95
CA ALA A 227 3.23 -0.33 -7.91
C ALA A 227 3.61 0.33 -9.24
N PHE A 228 4.66 -0.14 -9.92
CA PHE A 228 5.08 0.37 -11.23
C PHE A 228 4.08 0.00 -12.34
N LEU A 229 3.66 -1.27 -12.42
CA LEU A 229 2.72 -1.74 -13.43
C LEU A 229 1.34 -1.05 -13.28
N LEU A 230 0.91 -0.81 -12.04
CA LEU A 230 -0.30 -0.07 -11.69
C LEU A 230 -0.14 1.47 -11.79
N LYS A 231 1.03 1.97 -12.21
CA LYS A 231 1.34 3.41 -12.32
C LYS A 231 1.16 4.20 -11.01
N LYS A 232 1.27 3.53 -9.85
CA LYS A 232 1.22 4.14 -8.51
C LYS A 232 2.55 4.78 -8.09
N ILE A 233 3.65 4.36 -8.73
CA ILE A 233 4.98 4.94 -8.54
C ILE A 233 5.60 5.30 -9.91
N SER A 234 6.35 6.39 -9.96
CA SER A 234 7.12 6.79 -11.14
C SER A 234 8.60 6.75 -10.79
N LEU A 235 9.34 5.81 -11.40
CA LEU A 235 10.76 5.58 -11.15
C LEU A 235 11.58 5.83 -12.43
N PRO A 236 12.86 6.24 -12.31
CA PRO A 236 13.76 6.36 -13.44
C PRO A 236 14.01 5.00 -14.09
N LYS A 237 14.27 5.01 -15.40
CA LYS A 237 14.51 3.78 -16.19
C LYS A 237 15.59 2.89 -15.60
N SER A 238 16.67 3.49 -15.09
CA SER A 238 17.77 2.77 -14.44
C SER A 238 17.30 1.93 -13.25
N ALA A 239 16.43 2.48 -12.40
CA ALA A 239 15.91 1.74 -11.23
C ALA A 239 15.02 0.57 -11.65
N ILE A 240 14.20 0.74 -12.68
CA ILE A 240 13.35 -0.33 -13.23
C ILE A 240 14.18 -1.43 -13.89
N VAL A 241 15.24 -1.07 -14.63
CA VAL A 241 16.16 -2.06 -15.19
C VAL A 241 16.88 -2.81 -14.06
N CYS A 242 17.36 -2.12 -13.01
CA CYS A 242 17.96 -2.78 -11.86
C CYS A 242 17.00 -3.73 -11.13
N LEU A 243 15.71 -3.36 -11.00
CA LEU A 243 14.66 -4.24 -10.47
C LEU A 243 14.59 -5.56 -11.25
N TRP A 244 14.49 -5.50 -12.58
CA TRP A 244 14.35 -6.70 -13.40
C TRP A 244 15.61 -7.56 -13.49
N LEU A 245 16.79 -6.94 -13.52
CA LEU A 245 18.06 -7.67 -13.53
C LEU A 245 18.29 -8.45 -12.23
N ARG A 246 17.73 -7.98 -11.11
CA ARG A 246 17.89 -8.57 -9.78
C ARG A 246 16.75 -9.51 -9.41
N HIS A 247 15.57 -9.33 -10.01
CA HIS A 247 14.37 -10.09 -9.70
C HIS A 247 13.65 -10.55 -10.97
N LEU A 248 13.97 -11.77 -11.40
CA LEU A 248 13.38 -12.39 -12.59
C LEU A 248 11.83 -12.45 -12.55
N PRO A 249 11.17 -12.80 -11.44
CA PRO A 249 9.69 -12.80 -11.40
C PRO A 249 9.08 -11.43 -11.70
N SER A 250 9.76 -10.33 -11.35
CA SER A 250 9.30 -8.98 -11.68
C SER A 250 9.32 -8.73 -13.19
N LEU A 251 10.36 -9.21 -13.89
CA LEU A 251 10.47 -9.11 -15.34
C LEU A 251 9.38 -9.94 -16.02
N GLU A 252 9.22 -11.20 -15.61
CA GLU A 252 8.18 -12.10 -16.14
C GLU A 252 6.79 -11.49 -16.01
N LYS A 253 6.46 -10.94 -14.84
CA LYS A 253 5.18 -10.27 -14.58
C LYS A 253 5.00 -9.01 -15.44
N ALA A 254 6.07 -8.23 -15.65
CA ALA A 254 6.02 -7.06 -16.52
C ALA A 254 5.77 -7.43 -17.99
N VAL A 255 6.41 -8.50 -18.47
CA VAL A 255 6.22 -9.05 -19.82
C VAL A 255 4.79 -9.59 -19.99
N LEU A 256 4.30 -10.38 -19.04
CA LEU A 256 2.93 -10.89 -19.05
C LEU A 256 1.90 -9.76 -19.05
N HIS A 257 2.10 -8.74 -18.21
CA HIS A 257 1.21 -7.58 -18.17
C HIS A 257 1.20 -6.80 -19.50
N LEU A 258 2.33 -6.73 -20.21
CA LEU A 258 2.38 -6.16 -21.55
C LEU A 258 1.59 -7.02 -22.55
N PHE A 259 1.76 -8.34 -22.55
CA PHE A 259 1.00 -9.23 -23.42
C PHE A 259 -0.50 -9.13 -23.17
N GLU A 260 -0.94 -9.12 -21.92
CA GLU A 260 -2.35 -8.91 -21.56
C GLU A 260 -2.89 -7.58 -22.10
N LYS A 261 -2.12 -6.49 -21.98
CA LYS A 261 -2.48 -5.18 -22.54
C LYS A 261 -2.55 -5.17 -24.07
N LEU A 262 -1.70 -5.92 -24.74
CA LEU A 262 -1.70 -6.04 -26.20
C LEU A 262 -2.87 -6.91 -26.70
N ILE A 263 -3.17 -8.01 -26.01
CA ILE A 263 -4.26 -8.93 -26.36
C ILE A 263 -5.63 -8.30 -26.08
N SER A 264 -5.78 -7.56 -24.98
CA SER A 264 -7.02 -6.86 -24.62
C SER A 264 -7.32 -5.63 -25.50
N SER A 265 -6.38 -5.22 -26.36
CA SER A 265 -6.58 -4.10 -27.28
C SER A 265 -7.31 -4.55 -28.55
N GLU A 266 -8.64 -4.46 -28.57
CA GLU A 266 -9.50 -4.81 -29.73
C GLU A 266 -9.17 -4.04 -31.03
N ARG A 267 -8.36 -2.95 -30.97
CA ARG A 267 -7.94 -2.16 -32.12
C ARG A 267 -6.42 -1.93 -32.09
N ASN A 268 -5.68 -2.94 -32.55
CA ASN A 268 -4.23 -2.92 -32.70
C ASN A 268 -3.79 -1.96 -33.84
N SER A 269 -3.77 -0.66 -33.57
CA SER A 269 -3.03 0.26 -34.44
C SER A 269 -1.54 0.20 -34.09
N LEU A 270 -0.68 0.16 -35.11
CA LEU A 270 0.79 0.09 -34.94
C LEU A 270 1.33 1.18 -33.99
N ARG A 271 0.73 2.38 -34.03
CA ARG A 271 1.07 3.49 -33.11
C ARG A 271 0.78 3.18 -31.65
N ARG A 272 -0.32 2.47 -31.35
CA ARG A 272 -0.70 2.13 -29.97
C ARG A 272 0.18 1.03 -29.39
N ILE A 273 0.57 0.07 -30.23
CA ILE A 273 1.56 -0.96 -29.90
C ILE A 273 2.91 -0.31 -29.61
N GLU A 274 3.35 0.64 -30.45
CA GLU A 274 4.58 1.40 -30.23
C GLU A 274 4.56 2.19 -28.90
N CYS A 275 3.43 2.82 -28.57
CA CYS A 275 3.24 3.47 -27.27
C CYS A 275 3.35 2.47 -26.11
N PHE A 276 2.67 1.32 -26.17
CA PHE A 276 2.75 0.30 -25.12
C PHE A 276 4.17 -0.24 -24.94
N MET A 277 4.90 -0.48 -26.02
CA MET A 277 6.30 -0.92 -25.95
C MET A 277 7.20 0.15 -25.32
N LYS A 278 7.03 1.42 -25.70
CA LYS A 278 7.79 2.54 -25.11
C LYS A 278 7.49 2.76 -23.62
N ASP A 279 6.21 2.65 -23.24
CA ASP A 279 5.74 2.83 -21.86
C ASP A 279 6.09 1.65 -20.95
N SER A 280 6.32 0.47 -21.52
CA SER A 280 6.69 -0.74 -20.78
C SER A 280 8.12 -0.71 -20.27
N LEU A 281 9.01 0.09 -20.87
CA LEU A 281 10.46 0.12 -20.62
C LEU A 281 11.22 -1.20 -20.86
N LEU A 282 10.55 -2.28 -21.29
CA LEU A 282 11.16 -3.60 -21.51
C LEU A 282 12.27 -3.59 -22.57
N VAL A 283 12.19 -2.69 -23.55
CA VAL A 283 13.24 -2.48 -24.57
C VAL A 283 14.59 -2.08 -23.93
N CYS A 284 14.56 -1.49 -22.73
CA CYS A 284 15.78 -1.11 -22.02
C CYS A 284 16.41 -2.25 -21.20
N ALA A 285 15.73 -3.39 -21.05
CA ALA A 285 16.21 -4.53 -20.26
C ALA A 285 17.16 -5.46 -21.03
N GLY A 286 17.33 -5.25 -22.35
CA GLY A 286 18.17 -6.10 -23.20
C GLY A 286 17.49 -7.43 -23.55
N LEU A 287 16.36 -7.35 -24.25
CA LEU A 287 15.93 -8.42 -25.18
C LEU A 287 16.51 -8.13 -26.56
#